data_AF-A0A1G6A171-F1
#
_entry.id   AF-A0A1G6A171-F1
#
_cell.length_a   1.000
_cell.length_b   1.000
_cell.length_c   1.000
_cell.angle_alpha   90.00
_cell.angle_beta   90.00
_cell.angle_gamma   90.00
#
_symmetry.space_group_name_H-M   'P 1'
#
loop_
_entity.id
_entity.type
_entity.pdbx_description
1 polymer ?
#
loop_
_entity_poly.entity_id
_entity_poly.type
_entity_poly.pdbx_seq_one_letter_code
_entity_poly.pdbx_strand_id
1 'polypeptide(L)'
;MFEGKDGENSVEDIISRYKDDVASLAPYITWLKEHTKQQVAESYSNSELSKSMPFPVYDSNLLSFVKQAQQTKMMNRNYTYVYTRNHLHTYKDELLFIEDAEITDMDDLAGILSRYILEGQTKGTVWAEGVYTGVLYAVVYKMDDLIHFWGTMSY
;
A
#
# COMPACT_ATOMS: atom_id res chain seq x y z
N MET A 1 30.57 23.58 -16.46
CA MET A 1 29.81 22.38 -16.82
C MET A 1 29.60 21.59 -15.53
N PHE A 2 28.51 21.91 -14.83
CA PHE A 2 27.97 21.13 -13.72
C PHE A 2 26.46 21.25 -13.91
N GLU A 3 25.89 20.42 -14.78
CA GLU A 3 24.45 20.19 -14.78
C GLU A 3 24.19 19.31 -13.56
N GLY A 4 23.67 19.94 -12.51
CA GLY A 4 23.23 19.26 -11.29
C GLY A 4 22.11 18.27 -11.63
N LYS A 5 22.29 17.04 -11.18
CA LYS A 5 21.23 16.02 -11.11
C LYS A 5 20.26 16.36 -9.96
N ASP A 6 19.74 17.57 -9.94
CA ASP A 6 18.98 18.08 -8.78
C ASP A 6 17.46 17.97 -8.99
N GLY A 7 17.01 17.40 -10.12
CA GLY A 7 15.59 17.30 -10.48
C GLY A 7 14.94 15.91 -10.33
N GLU A 8 15.71 14.81 -10.27
CA GLU A 8 15.15 13.44 -10.33
C GLU A 8 14.43 12.97 -9.05
N ASN A 9 14.46 13.77 -7.97
CA ASN A 9 13.83 13.49 -6.68
C ASN A 9 13.16 14.73 -6.06
N SER A 10 12.85 15.75 -6.86
CA SER A 10 12.07 16.88 -6.36
C SER A 10 10.66 16.41 -5.98
N VAL A 11 10.08 17.01 -4.94
CA VAL A 11 8.71 16.71 -4.48
C VAL A 11 7.71 16.78 -5.64
N GLU A 12 7.83 17.77 -6.52
CA GLU A 12 6.98 17.93 -7.70
C GLU A 12 7.11 16.77 -8.70
N ASP A 13 8.33 16.25 -8.91
CA ASP A 13 8.56 15.09 -9.77
C ASP A 13 7.92 13.85 -9.18
N ILE A 14 8.13 13.61 -7.88
CA ILE A 14 7.53 12.47 -7.16
C ILE A 14 5.99 12.53 -7.25
N ILE A 15 5.38 13.68 -6.97
CA ILE A 15 3.93 13.85 -7.09
C ILE A 15 3.49 13.57 -8.53
N SER A 16 4.19 14.12 -9.53
CA SER A 16 3.86 13.91 -10.94
C SER A 16 3.91 12.42 -11.34
N ARG A 17 4.88 11.67 -10.81
CA ARG A 17 5.02 10.22 -11.07
C ARG A 17 3.90 9.39 -10.46
N TYR A 18 3.45 9.73 -9.26
CA TYR A 18 2.57 8.86 -8.47
C TYR A 18 1.11 9.30 -8.38
N LYS A 19 0.79 10.58 -8.59
CA LYS A 19 -0.56 11.14 -8.38
C LYS A 19 -1.67 10.39 -9.10
N ASP A 20 -1.47 10.05 -10.37
CA ASP A 20 -2.53 9.46 -11.20
C ASP A 20 -2.76 7.99 -10.81
N ASP A 21 -1.67 7.28 -10.53
CA ASP A 21 -1.71 5.89 -10.09
C ASP A 21 -2.36 5.76 -8.71
N VAL A 22 -1.99 6.61 -7.76
CA VAL A 22 -2.56 6.64 -6.41
C VAL A 22 -4.03 7.07 -6.43
N ALA A 23 -4.38 8.10 -7.21
CA ALA A 23 -5.77 8.52 -7.39
C ALA A 23 -6.65 7.40 -7.96
N SER A 24 -6.08 6.50 -8.78
CA SER A 24 -6.81 5.34 -9.29
C SER A 24 -7.10 4.27 -8.21
N LEU A 25 -6.31 4.25 -7.13
CA LEU A 25 -6.46 3.33 -5.99
C LEU A 25 -7.24 3.95 -4.82
N ALA A 26 -7.31 5.27 -4.73
CA ALA A 26 -8.01 6.00 -3.68
C ALA A 26 -9.48 5.56 -3.45
N PRO A 27 -10.28 5.21 -4.48
CA PRO A 27 -11.66 4.73 -4.28
C PRO A 27 -11.77 3.46 -3.43
N TYR A 28 -10.69 2.66 -3.35
CA TYR A 28 -10.67 1.42 -2.59
C TYR A 28 -10.26 1.63 -1.12
N ILE A 29 -9.78 2.82 -0.72
CA ILE A 29 -9.30 3.11 0.64
C ILE A 29 -10.37 2.79 1.69
N THR A 30 -11.61 3.25 1.48
CA THR A 30 -12.72 3.00 2.43
C THR A 30 -12.98 1.51 2.60
N TRP A 31 -13.08 0.79 1.49
CA TRP A 31 -13.30 -0.66 1.52
C TRP A 31 -12.14 -1.41 2.20
N LEU A 32 -10.89 -1.04 1.88
CA LEU A 32 -9.70 -1.63 2.49
C LEU A 32 -9.69 -1.42 4.01
N LYS A 33 -10.07 -0.23 4.48
CA LYS A 33 -10.14 0.13 5.90
C LYS A 33 -11.15 -0.74 6.67
N GLU A 34 -12.35 -0.91 6.09
CA GLU A 34 -13.46 -1.67 6.68
C GLU A 34 -13.14 -3.16 6.86
N HIS A 35 -12.26 -3.69 6.03
CA HIS A 35 -11.92 -5.12 6.01
C HIS A 35 -10.62 -5.46 6.74
N THR A 36 -10.05 -4.50 7.48
CA THR A 36 -8.88 -4.74 8.34
C THR A 36 -9.25 -5.44 9.66
N LYS A 37 -8.33 -6.25 10.21
CA LYS A 37 -8.52 -6.97 11.47
C LYS A 37 -8.89 -6.05 12.64
N GLN A 38 -8.38 -4.82 12.67
CA GLN A 38 -8.62 -3.88 13.76
C GLN A 38 -10.10 -3.46 13.83
N GLN A 39 -10.75 -3.15 12.69
CA GLN A 39 -12.19 -2.84 12.67
C GLN A 39 -13.08 -4.08 12.84
N VAL A 40 -12.65 -5.23 12.31
CA VAL A 40 -13.39 -6.49 12.50
C VAL A 40 -13.34 -6.93 13.97
N ALA A 41 -12.23 -6.76 14.68
CA ALA A 41 -12.18 -7.10 16.11
C ALA A 41 -13.11 -6.22 16.97
N GLU A 42 -13.26 -4.93 16.64
CA GLU A 42 -14.18 -4.02 17.34
C GLU A 42 -15.66 -4.33 17.03
N SER A 43 -15.96 -4.68 15.78
CA SER A 43 -17.32 -4.99 15.30
C SER A 43 -17.84 -6.36 15.77
N TYR A 44 -16.95 -7.28 16.13
CA TYR A 44 -17.26 -8.64 16.58
C TYR A 44 -16.96 -8.86 18.06
N SER A 45 -17.14 -7.83 18.89
CA SER A 45 -17.20 -7.95 20.36
C SER A 45 -18.50 -8.62 20.85
N ASN A 46 -19.00 -9.62 20.10
CA ASN A 46 -19.96 -10.60 20.58
C ASN A 46 -19.66 -11.96 19.94
N SER A 47 -19.31 -12.91 20.82
CA SER A 47 -19.22 -14.36 20.63
C SER A 47 -18.10 -14.94 19.75
N GLU A 48 -17.17 -15.60 20.46
CA GLU A 48 -16.60 -16.92 20.13
C GLU A 48 -16.16 -17.20 18.69
N LEU A 49 -14.90 -16.91 18.35
CA LEU A 49 -14.18 -17.73 17.38
C LEU A 49 -12.66 -17.67 17.55
N SER A 50 -12.18 -18.38 18.57
CA SER A 50 -10.87 -19.02 18.49
C SER A 50 -10.91 -20.09 17.39
N LYS A 51 -10.01 -19.99 16.40
CA LYS A 51 -9.74 -20.97 15.32
C LYS A 51 -10.66 -20.92 14.10
N SER A 52 -10.43 -19.94 13.24
CA SER A 52 -10.40 -20.11 11.77
C SER A 52 -10.08 -18.74 11.18
N MET A 53 -8.92 -18.61 10.54
CA MET A 53 -8.67 -17.47 9.66
C MET A 53 -9.79 -17.53 8.60
N PRO A 54 -10.69 -16.54 8.49
CA PRO A 54 -11.74 -16.61 7.48
C PRO A 54 -11.07 -16.67 6.11
N PHE A 55 -11.18 -17.84 5.48
CA PHE A 55 -10.66 -18.11 4.13
C PHE A 55 -11.27 -17.10 3.12
N PRO A 56 -10.55 -16.80 2.03
CA PRO A 56 -10.54 -15.48 1.41
C PRO A 56 -11.91 -15.14 0.84
N VAL A 57 -12.46 -14.00 1.28
CA VAL A 57 -13.47 -13.33 0.49
C VAL A 57 -12.74 -12.77 -0.72
N TYR A 58 -12.73 -13.54 -1.82
CA TYR A 58 -12.51 -13.00 -3.17
C TYR A 58 -13.68 -12.09 -3.51
N ASP A 59 -13.83 -11.03 -2.73
CA ASP A 59 -14.83 -10.03 -2.97
C ASP A 59 -14.50 -9.36 -4.31
N SER A 60 -15.52 -9.02 -5.08
CA SER A 60 -15.35 -8.34 -6.37
C SER A 60 -14.53 -7.06 -6.22
N ASN A 61 -14.58 -6.39 -5.05
CA ASN A 61 -13.77 -5.21 -4.76
C ASN A 61 -12.28 -5.55 -4.61
N LEU A 62 -11.92 -6.64 -3.94
CA LEU A 62 -10.52 -7.05 -3.79
C LEU A 62 -9.89 -7.34 -5.16
N LEU A 63 -10.60 -8.10 -6.00
CA LEU A 63 -10.10 -8.43 -7.33
C LEU A 63 -10.01 -7.18 -8.23
N SER A 64 -10.95 -6.24 -8.08
CA SER A 64 -10.93 -4.98 -8.83
C SER A 64 -9.78 -4.09 -8.38
N PHE A 65 -9.53 -4.00 -7.07
CA PHE A 65 -8.36 -3.32 -6.50
C PHE A 65 -7.06 -3.92 -7.03
N VAL A 66 -6.90 -5.24 -6.96
CA VAL A 66 -5.70 -5.94 -7.45
C VAL A 66 -5.49 -5.68 -8.94
N LYS A 67 -6.54 -5.79 -9.74
CA LYS A 67 -6.48 -5.53 -11.18
C LYS A 67 -6.10 -4.09 -11.47
N GLN A 68 -6.64 -3.13 -10.73
CA GLN A 68 -6.30 -1.71 -10.87
C GLN A 68 -4.83 -1.48 -10.49
N ALA A 69 -4.38 -2.02 -9.35
CA ALA A 69 -2.98 -1.90 -8.91
C ALA A 69 -2.00 -2.48 -9.93
N GLN A 70 -2.34 -3.59 -10.58
CA GLN A 70 -1.54 -4.19 -11.66
C GLN A 70 -1.39 -3.31 -12.91
N GLN A 71 -2.30 -2.37 -13.13
CA GLN A 71 -2.25 -1.44 -14.27
C GLN A 71 -1.41 -0.20 -13.97
N THR A 72 -1.10 0.06 -12.69
CA THR A 72 -0.25 1.19 -12.27
C THR A 72 1.22 0.96 -12.64
N LYS A 73 1.98 2.04 -12.75
CA LYS A 73 3.42 2.00 -12.97
C LYS A 73 4.22 1.74 -11.68
N MET A 74 3.52 1.71 -10.53
CA MET A 74 4.11 1.48 -9.21
C MET A 74 4.58 0.04 -8.99
N MET A 75 4.17 -0.90 -9.85
CA MET A 75 4.46 -2.32 -9.68
C MET A 75 5.91 -2.66 -10.06
N ASN A 76 6.75 -2.89 -9.05
CA ASN A 76 8.16 -3.20 -9.22
C ASN A 76 8.48 -4.63 -8.73
N ARG A 77 9.05 -5.46 -9.62
CA ARG A 77 9.49 -6.83 -9.29
C ARG A 77 10.66 -6.88 -8.30
N ASN A 78 11.41 -5.79 -8.16
CA ASN A 78 12.51 -5.69 -7.20
C ASN A 78 12.04 -5.28 -5.79
N TYR A 79 10.79 -5.53 -5.43
CA TYR A 79 10.26 -5.23 -4.09
C TYR A 79 11.08 -5.90 -2.97
N THR A 80 11.70 -7.06 -3.22
CA THR A 80 12.57 -7.73 -2.24
C THR A 80 13.72 -6.84 -1.76
N TYR A 81 14.22 -5.94 -2.61
CA TYR A 81 15.27 -5.00 -2.23
C TYR A 81 14.79 -4.00 -1.17
N VAL A 82 13.56 -3.49 -1.30
CA VAL A 82 12.93 -2.61 -0.31
C VAL A 82 12.85 -3.30 1.05
N TYR A 83 12.41 -4.57 1.05
CA TYR A 83 12.29 -5.36 2.28
C TYR A 83 13.65 -5.60 2.94
N THR A 84 14.66 -5.92 2.15
CA THR A 84 16.01 -6.20 2.66
C THR A 84 16.67 -4.94 3.20
N ARG A 85 16.56 -3.81 2.49
CA ARG A 85 17.17 -2.53 2.86
C ARG A 85 16.53 -1.90 4.09
N ASN A 86 15.21 -2.00 4.22
CA ASN A 86 14.45 -1.39 5.30
C ASN A 86 14.16 -2.36 6.46
N HIS A 87 14.78 -3.55 6.44
CA HIS A 87 14.63 -4.58 7.48
C HIS A 87 13.17 -4.98 7.75
N LEU A 88 12.35 -5.04 6.69
CA LEU A 88 10.94 -5.40 6.78
C LEU A 88 10.81 -6.93 6.81
N HIS A 89 10.52 -7.49 7.98
CA HIS A 89 10.40 -8.93 8.17
C HIS A 89 8.97 -9.39 8.46
N THR A 90 8.16 -8.50 9.01
CA THR A 90 6.78 -8.76 9.42
C THR A 90 5.85 -7.65 8.96
N TYR A 91 4.54 -7.94 8.91
CA TYR A 91 3.53 -6.93 8.61
C TYR A 91 3.56 -5.75 9.60
N LYS A 92 4.08 -5.95 10.82
CA LYS A 92 4.22 -4.88 11.81
C LYS A 92 5.33 -3.91 11.44
N ASP A 93 6.45 -4.45 10.93
CA ASP A 93 7.57 -3.62 10.46
C ASP A 93 7.13 -2.80 9.24
N GLU A 94 6.34 -3.41 8.35
CA GLU A 94 5.72 -2.72 7.22
C GLU A 94 4.82 -1.56 7.68
N LEU A 95 3.92 -1.81 8.64
CA LEU A 95 3.03 -0.77 9.17
C LEU A 95 3.79 0.39 9.82
N LEU A 96 4.83 0.09 10.61
CA LEU A 96 5.68 1.11 11.22
C LEU A 96 6.41 1.94 10.16
N PHE A 97 6.99 1.27 9.14
CA PHE A 97 7.63 1.97 8.03
C PHE A 97 6.65 2.89 7.29
N ILE A 98 5.43 2.43 7.03
CA ILE A 98 4.40 3.21 6.33
C ILE A 98 3.97 4.43 7.17
N GLU A 99 3.82 4.25 8.48
CA GLU A 99 3.45 5.34 9.39
C GLU A 99 4.48 6.48 9.34
N ASP A 100 5.77 6.14 9.39
CA ASP A 100 6.89 7.09 9.40
C ASP A 100 7.30 7.59 8.01
N ALA A 101 6.78 7.00 6.92
CA ALA A 101 7.20 7.32 5.56
C ALA A 101 6.95 8.80 5.18
N GLU A 102 7.88 9.38 4.42
CA GLU A 102 7.78 10.71 3.84
C GLU A 102 7.54 10.65 2.32
N ILE A 103 7.35 11.81 1.68
CA ILE A 103 7.15 11.88 0.23
C ILE A 103 8.35 11.30 -0.56
N THR A 104 9.55 11.34 0.01
CA THR A 104 10.76 10.74 -0.60
C THR A 104 10.73 9.21 -0.60
N ASP A 105 9.88 8.59 0.23
CA ASP A 105 9.80 7.14 0.39
C ASP A 105 8.72 6.51 -0.51
N MET A 106 8.16 7.26 -1.47
CA MET A 106 7.11 6.77 -2.37
C MET A 106 7.52 5.52 -3.16
N ASP A 107 8.79 5.41 -3.54
CA ASP A 107 9.31 4.20 -4.22
C ASP A 107 9.31 2.98 -3.29
N ASP A 108 9.60 3.17 -2.00
CA ASP A 108 9.59 2.10 -1.00
C ASP A 108 8.15 1.71 -0.64
N LEU A 109 7.23 2.67 -0.51
CA LEU A 109 5.79 2.42 -0.37
C LEU A 109 5.24 1.62 -1.55
N ALA A 110 5.60 2.01 -2.78
CA ALA A 110 5.26 1.25 -3.98
C ALA A 110 5.87 -0.17 -3.97
N GLY A 111 7.06 -0.34 -3.40
CA GLY A 111 7.67 -1.65 -3.17
C GLY A 111 6.88 -2.53 -2.22
N ILE A 112 6.38 -1.98 -1.10
CA ILE A 112 5.51 -2.71 -0.17
C ILE A 112 4.24 -3.16 -0.88
N LEU A 113 3.56 -2.25 -1.61
CA LEU A 113 2.38 -2.59 -2.40
C LEU A 113 2.68 -3.69 -3.42
N SER A 114 3.80 -3.58 -4.12
CA SER A 114 4.24 -4.53 -5.14
C SER A 114 4.40 -5.95 -4.61
N ARG A 115 4.92 -6.14 -3.39
CA ARG A 115 4.98 -7.48 -2.77
C ARG A 115 3.60 -8.12 -2.74
N TYR A 116 2.62 -7.43 -2.16
CA TYR A 116 1.28 -8.01 -1.99
C TYR A 116 0.59 -8.27 -3.33
N ILE A 117 0.68 -7.33 -4.27
CA ILE A 117 0.04 -7.48 -5.57
C ILE A 117 0.70 -8.59 -6.40
N LEU A 118 2.03 -8.62 -6.49
CA LEU A 118 2.78 -9.55 -7.33
C LEU A 118 2.91 -10.95 -6.69
N GLU A 119 3.26 -11.05 -5.41
CA GLU A 119 3.34 -12.34 -4.73
C GLU A 119 1.95 -13.00 -4.68
N GLY A 120 0.90 -12.19 -4.49
CA GLY A 120 -0.48 -12.67 -4.48
C GLY A 120 -0.97 -13.25 -5.81
N GLN A 121 -0.35 -12.90 -6.94
CA GLN A 121 -0.63 -13.59 -8.22
C GLN A 121 -0.28 -15.08 -8.16
N THR A 122 0.77 -15.43 -7.41
CA THR A 122 1.20 -16.83 -7.22
C THR A 122 0.54 -17.48 -6.01
N LYS A 123 0.26 -16.69 -4.97
CA LYS A 123 -0.33 -17.12 -3.70
C LYS A 123 -1.50 -16.22 -3.34
N GLY A 124 -2.70 -16.52 -3.82
CA GLY A 124 -3.89 -15.67 -3.61
C GLY A 124 -4.21 -15.33 -2.15
N THR A 125 -3.71 -16.13 -1.19
CA THR A 125 -3.81 -15.84 0.25
C THR A 125 -3.10 -14.56 0.67
N VAL A 126 -2.06 -14.13 -0.05
CA VAL A 126 -1.29 -12.92 0.25
C VAL A 126 -2.14 -11.65 0.06
N TRP A 127 -3.06 -11.63 -0.91
CA TRP A 127 -3.99 -10.50 -1.05
C TRP A 127 -4.88 -10.36 0.18
N ALA A 128 -5.48 -11.47 0.63
CA ALA A 128 -6.31 -11.48 1.82
C ALA A 128 -5.51 -11.14 3.09
N GLU A 129 -4.27 -11.62 3.18
CA GLU A 129 -3.35 -11.26 4.26
C GLU A 129 -3.12 -9.75 4.30
N GLY A 130 -2.79 -9.11 3.17
CA GLY A 130 -2.53 -7.66 3.11
C GLY A 130 -3.74 -6.79 3.46
N VAL A 131 -4.95 -7.24 3.15
CA VAL A 131 -6.19 -6.58 3.60
C VAL A 131 -6.38 -6.79 5.10
N TYR A 132 -6.29 -8.03 5.56
CA TYR A 132 -6.56 -8.39 6.94
C TYR A 132 -5.55 -7.77 7.92
N THR A 133 -4.27 -7.72 7.57
CA THR A 133 -3.23 -7.06 8.37
C THR A 133 -3.34 -5.54 8.33
N GLY A 134 -4.07 -4.98 7.37
CA GLY A 134 -4.24 -3.55 7.15
C GLY A 134 -3.11 -2.90 6.36
N VAL A 135 -2.13 -3.67 5.88
CA VAL A 135 -0.97 -3.12 5.14
C VAL A 135 -1.41 -2.49 3.82
N LEU A 136 -2.31 -3.14 3.06
CA LEU A 136 -2.80 -2.59 1.79
C LEU A 136 -3.56 -1.27 2.00
N TYR A 137 -4.35 -1.17 3.07
CA TYR A 137 -5.00 0.08 3.47
C TYR A 137 -3.95 1.15 3.80
N ALA A 138 -3.02 0.83 4.70
CA ALA A 138 -2.04 1.77 5.21
C ALA A 138 -1.17 2.35 4.08
N VAL A 139 -0.66 1.51 3.17
CA VAL A 139 0.16 1.97 2.04
C VAL A 139 -0.62 2.94 1.15
N VAL A 140 -1.81 2.53 0.68
CA VAL A 140 -2.60 3.34 -0.26
C VAL A 140 -3.02 4.65 0.40
N TYR A 141 -3.47 4.61 1.66
CA TYR A 141 -3.84 5.79 2.41
C TYR A 141 -2.66 6.73 2.63
N LYS A 142 -1.49 6.21 3.02
CA LYS A 142 -0.28 7.03 3.23
C LYS A 142 0.18 7.70 1.94
N MET A 143 0.20 6.97 0.83
CA MET A 143 0.56 7.54 -0.48
C MET A 143 -0.40 8.66 -0.88
N ASP A 144 -1.71 8.44 -0.69
CA ASP A 144 -2.75 9.43 -0.98
C ASP A 144 -2.63 10.67 -0.08
N ASP A 145 -2.40 10.48 1.22
CA ASP A 145 -2.20 11.56 2.20
C ASP A 145 -0.95 12.40 1.87
N LEU A 146 0.17 11.76 1.55
CA LEU A 146 1.40 12.45 1.14
C LEU A 146 1.18 13.27 -0.14
N ILE A 147 0.51 12.72 -1.15
CA ILE A 147 0.20 13.45 -2.39
C ILE A 147 -0.72 14.64 -2.12
N HIS A 148 -1.76 14.48 -1.30
CA HIS A 148 -2.67 15.56 -0.95
C HIS A 148 -1.98 16.66 -0.13
N PHE A 149 -1.17 16.28 0.86
CA PHE A 149 -0.45 17.21 1.71
C PHE A 149 0.52 18.07 0.90
N TRP A 150 1.38 17.44 0.10
CA TRP A 150 2.39 18.16 -0.69
C TRP A 150 1.81 18.81 -1.96
N GLY A 151 0.79 18.22 -2.57
CA GLY A 151 0.10 18.78 -3.73
C GLY A 151 -0.75 20.01 -3.40
N THR A 152 -1.22 20.16 -2.16
CA THR A 152 -1.89 21.39 -1.69
C THR A 152 -0.87 22.48 -1.36
N MET A 153 0.35 22.12 -0.95
CA MET A 153 1.43 23.07 -0.64
C MET A 153 2.11 23.65 -1.88
N SER A 154 1.91 23.05 -3.07
CA SER A 154 2.51 23.49 -4.33
C SER A 154 1.71 24.58 -5.08
N TYR A 155 0.78 25.27 -4.41
CA TYR A 155 -0.04 26.36 -4.97
C TYR A 155 0.08 27.66 -4.18
#